data_AF-A0A1D7Y560-F1
#
_entry.id   AF-A0A1D7Y560-F1
#
_cell.length_a   1.000
_cell.length_b   1.000
_cell.length_c   1.000
_cell.angle_alpha   90.00
_cell.angle_beta   90.00
_cell.angle_gamma   90.00
#
_symmetry.space_group_name_H-M   'P 1'
#
loop_
_entity.id
_entity.type
_entity.pdbx_description
1 polymer ?
#
loop_
_entity_poly.entity_id
_entity_poly.type
_entity_poly.pdbx_seq_one_letter_code
_entity_poly.pdbx_strand_id
1 'polypeptide(L)'
;MNTMTLWHISGWGFAALASAALLVGFSKTAVSGANTVSLAIFAAVLPARASTGILLPVLIAGDVLAVLTYRRHAHWPTLWRLFPAVAAGVVVGTLFLMWADDGIVRTSIGAILLLMAGVTMWRRRTADAGEAPDQVTSRAGRAKARSYGVLGGFTTMVANAGGPVMSMYLLSAGFRKLGFLGTSAFFFLIVNVSKVPFSAGLGLIDGRSLLLDAALAVFVVPGALFGKWAVNRINQRLFEQLVIAATIVGGVQLLVR
;
A
#
# COMPACT_ATOMS: atom_id res chain seq x y z
N MET A 1 -10.30 4.91 -29.36
CA MET A 1 -11.24 5.29 -28.28
C MET A 1 -10.41 5.64 -27.06
N ASN A 2 -10.50 6.88 -26.55
CA ASN A 2 -9.63 7.34 -25.46
C ASN A 2 -10.07 6.70 -24.13
N THR A 3 -9.11 6.32 -23.28
CA THR A 3 -9.37 5.74 -21.95
C THR A 3 -10.31 6.58 -21.08
N MET A 4 -10.29 7.92 -21.25
CA MET A 4 -11.20 8.86 -20.58
C MET A 4 -12.69 8.65 -20.93
N THR A 5 -13.00 8.26 -22.17
CA THR A 5 -14.39 8.00 -22.61
C THR A 5 -14.94 6.67 -22.13
N LEU A 6 -14.08 5.71 -21.75
CA LEU A 6 -14.51 4.35 -21.36
C LEU A 6 -14.98 4.26 -19.90
N TRP A 7 -14.63 5.24 -19.06
CA TRP A 7 -14.92 5.26 -17.62
C TRP A 7 -15.61 6.56 -17.15
N HIS A 8 -16.01 7.45 -18.07
CA HIS A 8 -16.50 8.80 -17.73
C HIS A 8 -15.56 9.60 -16.81
N ILE A 9 -14.25 9.33 -16.88
CA ILE A 9 -13.26 10.03 -16.05
C ILE A 9 -12.98 11.37 -16.71
N SER A 10 -13.25 12.47 -16.00
CA SER A 10 -12.88 13.81 -16.46
C SER A 10 -11.37 13.94 -16.63
N GLY A 11 -10.89 14.87 -17.46
CA GLY A 11 -9.44 15.11 -17.60
C GLY A 11 -8.74 15.36 -16.26
N TRP A 12 -9.44 16.03 -15.33
CA TRP A 12 -9.01 16.22 -13.94
C TRP A 12 -8.94 14.92 -13.14
N GLY A 13 -9.91 14.02 -13.29
CA GLY A 13 -9.88 12.70 -12.65
C GLY A 13 -8.70 11.86 -13.13
N PHE A 14 -8.40 11.87 -14.43
CA PHE A 14 -7.23 11.17 -14.97
C PHE A 14 -5.92 11.78 -14.45
N ALA A 15 -5.81 13.12 -14.42
CA ALA A 15 -4.65 13.80 -13.87
C ALA A 15 -4.43 13.47 -12.38
N ALA A 16 -5.51 13.36 -11.60
CA ALA A 16 -5.44 12.93 -10.21
C ALA A 16 -4.94 11.48 -10.08
N LEU A 17 -5.46 10.55 -10.89
CA LEU A 17 -4.99 9.15 -10.91
C LEU A 17 -3.53 9.03 -11.38
N ALA A 18 -3.12 9.80 -12.38
CA ALA A 18 -1.73 9.85 -12.84
C ALA A 18 -0.80 10.40 -11.75
N SER A 19 -1.24 11.43 -11.01
CA SER A 19 -0.52 11.96 -9.84
C SER A 19 -0.42 10.92 -8.72
N ALA A 20 -1.49 10.16 -8.48
CA ALA A 20 -1.47 9.05 -7.54
C ALA A 20 -0.52 7.92 -7.99
N ALA A 21 -0.44 7.61 -9.28
CA ALA A 21 0.52 6.64 -9.83
C ALA A 21 1.98 7.13 -9.72
N LEU A 22 2.25 8.43 -9.91
CA LEU A 22 3.55 9.04 -9.59
C LEU A 22 3.91 8.83 -8.11
N LEU A 23 2.95 9.07 -7.21
CA LEU A 23 3.12 8.87 -5.77
C LEU A 23 3.35 7.39 -5.41
N VAL A 24 2.74 6.44 -6.13
CA VAL A 24 3.04 5.00 -5.98
C VAL A 24 4.51 4.74 -6.27
N GLY A 25 5.00 5.18 -7.44
CA GLY A 25 6.40 5.03 -7.83
C GLY A 25 7.35 5.68 -6.82
N PHE A 26 7.07 6.92 -6.43
CA PHE A 26 7.83 7.65 -5.42
C PHE A 26 7.87 6.90 -4.08
N SER A 27 6.74 6.34 -3.65
CA SER A 27 6.65 5.63 -2.37
C SER A 27 7.53 4.38 -2.33
N LYS A 28 7.72 3.72 -3.48
CA LYS A 28 8.53 2.51 -3.60
C LYS A 28 10.04 2.78 -3.56
N THR A 29 10.48 4.01 -3.85
CA THR A 29 11.93 4.34 -3.91
C THR A 29 12.41 5.33 -2.85
N ALA A 30 11.51 6.11 -2.23
CA ALA A 30 11.86 7.13 -1.23
C ALA A 30 11.25 6.85 0.15
N VAL A 31 9.94 7.06 0.29
CA VAL A 31 9.24 7.07 1.59
C VAL A 31 7.98 6.22 1.52
N SER A 32 7.90 5.17 2.34
CA SER A 32 6.82 4.15 2.28
C SER A 32 5.42 4.68 2.60
N GLY A 33 5.30 5.86 3.19
CA GLY A 33 4.01 6.47 3.55
C GLY A 33 3.26 7.11 2.39
N ALA A 34 3.94 7.52 1.30
CA ALA A 34 3.30 8.28 0.23
C ALA A 34 2.16 7.51 -0.49
N ASN A 35 2.23 6.17 -0.48
CA ASN A 35 1.22 5.32 -1.07
C ASN A 35 -0.18 5.53 -0.47
N THR A 36 -0.32 5.86 0.83
CA THR A 36 -1.64 6.05 1.47
C THR A 36 -2.41 7.22 0.85
N VAL A 37 -1.70 8.22 0.32
CA VAL A 37 -2.30 9.32 -0.43
C VAL A 37 -2.80 8.83 -1.79
N SER A 38 -2.02 8.00 -2.49
CA SER A 38 -2.45 7.38 -3.75
C SER A 38 -3.75 6.59 -3.57
N LEU A 39 -3.84 5.79 -2.49
CA LEU A 39 -5.04 5.03 -2.14
C LEU A 39 -6.27 5.95 -1.99
N ALA A 40 -6.12 7.03 -1.22
CA ALA A 40 -7.21 7.98 -1.00
C ALA A 40 -7.67 8.65 -2.31
N ILE A 41 -6.73 9.04 -3.18
CA ILE A 41 -7.04 9.65 -4.47
C ILE A 41 -7.81 8.65 -5.36
N PHE A 42 -7.36 7.39 -5.44
CA PHE A 42 -8.04 6.37 -6.23
C PHE A 42 -9.47 6.14 -5.73
N ALA A 43 -9.67 6.00 -4.42
CA ALA A 43 -11.00 5.81 -3.82
C ALA A 43 -11.90 7.07 -3.90
N ALA A 44 -11.33 8.27 -4.09
CA ALA A 44 -12.08 9.51 -4.24
C ALA A 44 -12.52 9.78 -5.70
N VAL A 45 -11.78 9.24 -6.68
CA VAL A 45 -12.02 9.42 -8.12
C VAL A 45 -12.83 8.27 -8.73
N LEU A 46 -12.60 7.05 -8.25
CA LEU A 46 -13.26 5.82 -8.73
C LEU A 46 -14.19 5.26 -7.65
N PRO A 47 -15.17 4.42 -8.01
CA PRO A 47 -15.90 3.63 -7.02
C PRO A 47 -14.92 2.92 -6.10
N ALA A 48 -15.09 3.07 -4.79
CA ALA A 48 -14.15 2.59 -3.78
C ALA A 48 -13.83 1.10 -3.95
N ARG A 49 -14.85 0.27 -4.24
CA ARG A 49 -14.67 -1.17 -4.49
C ARG A 49 -13.80 -1.41 -5.72
N ALA A 50 -14.10 -0.78 -6.85
CA ALA A 50 -13.32 -0.92 -8.10
C ALA A 50 -11.87 -0.40 -7.94
N SER A 51 -11.69 0.69 -7.20
CA SER A 51 -10.39 1.33 -6.98
C SER A 51 -9.35 0.36 -6.39
N THR A 52 -9.79 -0.62 -5.59
CA THR A 52 -8.92 -1.63 -4.98
C THR A 52 -8.28 -2.57 -6.00
N GLY A 53 -9.02 -2.92 -7.06
CA GLY A 53 -8.55 -3.75 -8.16
C GLY A 53 -7.74 -2.98 -9.18
N ILE A 54 -8.19 -1.79 -9.58
CA ILE A 54 -7.51 -0.91 -10.55
C ILE A 54 -6.14 -0.49 -10.02
N LEU A 55 -6.02 -0.15 -8.73
CA LEU A 55 -4.72 0.22 -8.16
C LEU A 55 -3.71 -0.95 -8.13
N LEU A 56 -4.18 -2.21 -8.15
CA LEU A 56 -3.34 -3.38 -7.93
C LEU A 56 -2.25 -3.56 -9.01
N PRO A 57 -2.53 -3.53 -10.32
CA PRO A 57 -1.48 -3.61 -11.34
C PRO A 57 -0.48 -2.44 -11.29
N VAL A 58 -0.94 -1.23 -10.95
CA VAL A 58 -0.07 -0.06 -10.76
C VAL A 58 0.89 -0.27 -9.59
N LEU A 59 0.40 -0.85 -8.48
CA LEU A 59 1.24 -1.24 -7.34
C LEU A 59 2.26 -2.32 -7.71
N ILE A 60 1.84 -3.34 -8.46
CA ILE A 60 2.74 -4.40 -8.95
C ILE A 60 3.85 -3.81 -9.81
N ALA A 61 3.54 -2.87 -10.72
CA ALA A 61 4.56 -2.18 -11.51
C ALA A 61 5.58 -1.46 -10.61
N GLY A 62 5.12 -0.76 -9.57
CA GLY A 62 6.00 -0.14 -8.58
C GLY A 62 6.81 -1.15 -7.76
N ASP A 63 6.22 -2.29 -7.41
CA ASP A 63 6.89 -3.37 -6.68
C ASP A 63 8.00 -4.02 -7.51
N VAL A 64 7.79 -4.23 -8.82
CA VAL A 64 8.82 -4.72 -9.72
C VAL A 64 10.03 -3.78 -9.72
N LEU A 65 9.82 -2.46 -9.84
CA LEU A 65 10.92 -1.48 -9.78
C LEU A 65 11.64 -1.50 -8.42
N ALA A 66 10.90 -1.65 -7.33
CA ALA A 66 11.47 -1.77 -5.98
C ALA A 66 12.33 -3.03 -5.85
N VAL A 67 11.86 -4.17 -6.33
CA VAL A 67 12.59 -5.44 -6.32
C VAL A 67 13.85 -5.33 -7.18
N LEU A 68 13.75 -4.80 -8.40
CA LEU A 68 14.92 -4.59 -9.26
C LEU A 68 16.00 -3.74 -8.57
N THR A 69 15.60 -2.76 -7.76
CA THR A 69 16.51 -1.87 -7.03
C THR A 69 17.10 -2.52 -5.78
N TYR A 70 16.29 -3.22 -4.97
CA TYR A 70 16.66 -3.64 -3.61
C TYR A 70 16.76 -5.16 -3.39
N ARG A 71 16.58 -5.99 -4.43
CA ARG A 71 16.50 -7.47 -4.32
C ARG A 71 17.61 -8.13 -3.51
N ARG A 72 18.84 -7.60 -3.54
CA ARG A 72 20.00 -8.19 -2.87
C ARG A 72 19.93 -8.14 -1.33
N HIS A 73 19.06 -7.32 -0.76
CA HIS A 73 18.97 -7.11 0.69
C HIS A 73 17.78 -7.80 1.34
N ALA A 74 17.06 -8.65 0.60
CA ALA A 74 15.85 -9.30 1.09
C ALA A 74 16.15 -10.42 2.08
N HIS A 75 15.36 -10.47 3.17
CA HIS A 75 15.48 -11.52 4.18
C HIS A 75 14.34 -12.55 4.06
N TRP A 76 14.57 -13.57 3.24
CA TRP A 76 13.60 -14.64 2.95
C TRP A 76 13.04 -15.38 4.16
N PRO A 77 13.80 -15.71 5.23
CA PRO A 77 13.24 -16.42 6.38
C PRO A 77 12.09 -15.66 7.06
N THR A 78 12.13 -14.32 7.02
CA THR A 78 11.06 -13.48 7.56
C THR A 78 9.81 -13.55 6.67
N LEU A 79 9.99 -13.51 5.35
CA LEU A 79 8.88 -13.60 4.39
C LEU A 79 8.12 -14.93 4.52
N TRP A 80 8.84 -16.05 4.55
CA TRP A 80 8.23 -17.38 4.69
C TRP A 80 7.43 -17.55 5.99
N ARG A 81 7.83 -16.87 7.07
CA ARG A 81 7.08 -16.87 8.34
C ARG A 81 5.84 -16.01 8.30
N LEU A 82 5.84 -14.94 7.50
CA LEU A 82 4.72 -14.01 7.37
C LEU A 82 3.64 -14.50 6.41
N PHE A 83 4.04 -15.08 5.27
CA PHE A 83 3.11 -15.39 4.19
C PHE A 83 1.91 -16.24 4.59
N PRO A 84 2.00 -17.27 5.47
CA PRO A 84 0.81 -18.00 5.90
C PRO A 84 -0.23 -17.11 6.61
N ALA A 85 0.23 -16.21 7.48
CA ALA A 85 -0.65 -15.27 8.19
C ALA A 85 -1.21 -14.19 7.25
N VAL A 86 -0.40 -13.71 6.32
CA VAL A 86 -0.83 -12.75 5.29
C VAL A 86 -1.84 -13.36 4.35
N ALA A 87 -1.63 -14.60 3.91
CA ALA A 87 -2.58 -15.33 3.07
C ALA A 87 -3.92 -15.47 3.78
N ALA A 88 -3.93 -15.81 5.08
CA ALA A 88 -5.16 -15.82 5.87
C ALA A 88 -5.85 -14.45 5.89
N GLY A 89 -5.09 -13.36 6.11
CA GLY A 89 -5.62 -12.00 6.04
C GLY A 89 -6.18 -11.63 4.67
N VAL A 90 -5.48 -12.00 3.59
CA VAL A 90 -5.94 -11.77 2.21
C VAL A 90 -7.23 -12.54 1.95
N VAL A 91 -7.31 -13.81 2.34
CA VAL A 91 -8.55 -14.61 2.22
C VAL A 91 -9.70 -13.94 2.97
N VAL A 92 -9.49 -13.53 4.23
CA VAL A 92 -10.52 -12.81 5.00
C VAL A 92 -10.93 -11.50 4.32
N GLY A 93 -9.98 -10.76 3.77
CA GLY A 93 -10.27 -9.54 2.99
C GLY A 93 -11.03 -9.82 1.70
N THR A 94 -10.73 -10.90 0.99
CA THR A 94 -11.47 -11.36 -0.19
C THR A 94 -12.88 -11.75 0.18
N LEU A 95 -13.06 -12.51 1.27
CA LEU A 95 -14.38 -12.86 1.80
C LEU A 95 -15.18 -11.58 2.09
N PHE A 96 -14.58 -10.61 2.78
CA PHE A 96 -15.20 -9.32 3.03
C PHE A 96 -15.64 -8.62 1.73
N LEU A 97 -14.77 -8.56 0.71
CA LEU A 97 -15.06 -7.92 -0.57
C LEU A 97 -16.14 -8.64 -1.40
N MET A 98 -16.41 -9.93 -1.17
CA MET A 98 -17.51 -10.63 -1.83
C MET A 98 -18.87 -10.03 -1.46
N TRP A 99 -19.04 -9.66 -0.20
CA TRP A 99 -20.32 -9.19 0.34
C TRP A 99 -20.41 -7.68 0.51
N ALA A 100 -19.26 -7.00 0.68
CA ALA A 100 -19.22 -5.56 0.90
C ALA A 100 -19.56 -4.79 -0.38
N ASP A 101 -20.58 -3.94 -0.32
CA ASP A 101 -20.88 -2.99 -1.39
C ASP A 101 -19.87 -1.81 -1.41
N ASP A 102 -20.04 -0.90 -2.36
CA ASP A 102 -19.13 0.24 -2.51
C ASP A 102 -19.08 1.13 -1.25
N GLY A 103 -20.21 1.32 -0.57
CA GLY A 103 -20.29 2.16 0.64
C GLY A 103 -19.54 1.55 1.82
N ILE A 104 -19.71 0.24 2.05
CA ILE A 104 -19.00 -0.50 3.09
C ILE A 104 -17.50 -0.50 2.81
N VAL A 105 -17.08 -0.74 1.55
CA VAL A 105 -15.66 -0.71 1.18
C VAL A 105 -15.09 0.69 1.36
N ARG A 106 -15.79 1.75 0.93
CA ARG A 106 -15.37 3.14 1.09
C ARG A 106 -15.15 3.51 2.55
N THR A 107 -16.13 3.19 3.39
CA THR A 107 -16.06 3.43 4.84
C THR A 107 -14.89 2.67 5.46
N SER A 108 -14.67 1.44 5.03
CA SER A 108 -13.57 0.60 5.51
C SER A 108 -12.20 1.15 5.10
N ILE A 109 -12.04 1.61 3.85
CA ILE A 109 -10.82 2.27 3.39
C ILE A 109 -10.57 3.53 4.23
N GLY A 110 -11.59 4.38 4.42
CA GLY A 110 -11.48 5.58 5.25
C GLY A 110 -11.03 5.26 6.67
N ALA A 111 -11.68 4.29 7.33
CA ALA A 111 -11.33 3.85 8.67
C ALA A 111 -9.90 3.28 8.75
N ILE A 112 -9.49 2.46 7.78
CA ILE A 112 -8.13 1.91 7.72
C ILE A 112 -7.10 3.03 7.55
N LEU A 113 -7.34 4.00 6.65
CA LEU A 113 -6.44 5.13 6.45
C LEU A 113 -6.28 5.97 7.72
N LEU A 114 -7.38 6.28 8.42
CA LEU A 114 -7.34 7.02 9.69
C LEU A 114 -6.65 6.23 10.80
N LEU A 115 -6.92 4.93 10.91
CA LEU A 115 -6.23 4.06 11.85
C LEU A 115 -4.72 4.07 11.59
N MET A 116 -4.31 3.91 10.33
CA MET A 116 -2.89 3.93 9.96
C MET A 116 -2.24 5.29 10.21
N ALA A 117 -2.93 6.39 9.95
CA ALA A 117 -2.46 7.74 10.26
C ALA A 117 -2.28 7.93 11.77
N GLY A 118 -3.26 7.52 12.57
CA GLY A 118 -3.22 7.58 14.03
C GLY A 118 -2.07 6.74 14.61
N VAL A 119 -1.91 5.51 14.13
CA VAL A 119 -0.81 4.63 14.51
C VAL A 119 0.55 5.23 14.15
N THR A 120 0.67 5.83 12.95
CA THR A 120 1.90 6.51 12.53
C THR A 120 2.21 7.71 13.43
N MET A 121 1.21 8.51 13.78
CA MET A 121 1.37 9.65 14.70
C MET A 121 1.78 9.21 16.10
N TRP A 122 1.13 8.17 16.63
CA TRP A 122 1.43 7.61 17.95
C TRP A 122 2.88 7.15 18.00
N ARG A 123 3.34 6.35 17.03
CA ARG A 123 4.72 5.89 16.97
C ARG A 123 5.75 7.02 16.93
N ARG A 124 5.45 8.13 16.26
CA ARG A 124 6.36 9.30 16.24
C ARG A 124 6.51 9.94 17.63
N ARG A 125 5.46 9.92 18.44
CA ARG A 125 5.50 10.43 19.82
C ARG A 125 6.21 9.47 20.77
N THR A 126 6.09 8.17 20.51
CA THR A 126 6.68 7.11 21.35
C THR A 126 8.06 6.65 20.87
N ALA A 127 8.62 7.27 19.82
CA ALA A 127 9.89 6.87 19.19
C ALA A 127 11.11 6.99 20.12
N ASP A 128 10.97 7.60 21.30
CA ASP A 128 11.99 7.69 22.35
C ASP A 128 11.90 6.57 23.41
N ALA A 129 10.86 5.73 23.40
CA ALA A 129 10.80 4.54 24.25
C ALA A 129 11.51 3.38 23.54
N GLY A 130 12.77 3.16 23.91
CA GLY A 130 13.61 2.07 23.41
C GLY A 130 13.06 0.67 23.70
N GLU A 131 12.07 0.24 22.92
CA GLU A 131 11.70 -1.17 22.87
C GLU A 131 12.83 -1.93 22.18
N ALA A 132 13.50 -2.80 22.95
CA ALA A 132 14.53 -3.68 22.42
C ALA A 132 13.95 -4.54 21.28
N PRO A 133 14.68 -4.71 20.15
CA PRO A 133 14.20 -5.54 19.06
C PRO A 133 14.07 -6.99 19.55
N ASP A 134 12.83 -7.44 19.69
CA ASP A 134 12.54 -8.84 19.99
C ASP A 134 13.02 -9.70 18.83
N GLN A 135 13.99 -10.58 19.09
CA GLN A 135 14.45 -11.53 18.08
C GLN A 135 13.26 -12.32 17.55
N VAL A 136 13.10 -12.33 16.22
CA VAL A 136 11.99 -12.96 15.47
C VAL A 136 11.83 -14.47 15.78
N THR A 137 12.82 -15.07 16.44
CA THR A 137 12.85 -16.47 16.90
C THR A 137 12.10 -16.72 18.22
N SER A 138 11.79 -15.68 19.00
CA SER A 138 11.07 -15.83 20.27
C SER A 138 9.59 -16.19 20.06
N ARG A 139 8.95 -16.75 21.08
CA ARG A 139 7.50 -17.04 21.06
C ARG A 139 6.67 -15.76 20.86
N ALA A 140 7.15 -14.63 21.41
CA ALA A 140 6.58 -13.31 21.21
C ALA A 140 6.74 -12.82 19.75
N GLY A 141 7.90 -13.06 19.13
CA GLY A 141 8.13 -12.73 17.71
C GLY A 141 7.20 -13.48 16.76
N ARG A 142 6.88 -14.75 17.05
CA ARG A 142 5.89 -15.53 16.27
C ARG A 142 4.46 -15.02 16.42
N ALA A 143 4.05 -14.63 17.62
CA ALA A 143 2.73 -14.04 17.86
C ALA A 143 2.58 -12.71 17.11
N LYS A 144 3.59 -11.82 17.21
CA LYS A 144 3.65 -10.56 16.44
C LYS A 144 3.54 -10.84 14.93
N ALA A 145 4.33 -11.76 14.38
CA ALA A 145 4.29 -12.09 12.95
C ALA A 145 2.90 -12.55 12.47
N ARG A 146 2.16 -13.32 13.29
CA ARG A 146 0.80 -13.74 12.97
C ARG A 146 -0.18 -12.57 12.99
N SER A 147 -0.19 -11.76 14.03
CA SER A 147 -1.09 -10.61 14.15
C SER A 147 -0.85 -9.57 13.06
N TYR A 148 0.41 -9.17 12.86
CA TYR A 148 0.78 -8.24 11.79
C TYR A 148 0.56 -8.83 10.39
N GLY A 149 0.77 -10.14 10.23
CA GLY A 149 0.50 -10.84 8.97
C GLY A 149 -0.97 -10.80 8.58
N VAL A 150 -1.87 -11.22 9.49
CA VAL A 150 -3.32 -11.21 9.25
C VAL A 150 -3.83 -9.79 9.01
N LEU A 151 -3.44 -8.84 9.88
CA LEU A 151 -3.84 -7.44 9.73
C LEU A 151 -3.30 -6.84 8.42
N GLY A 152 -2.06 -7.14 8.07
CA GLY A 152 -1.41 -6.68 6.84
C GLY A 152 -2.07 -7.27 5.59
N GLY A 153 -2.42 -8.55 5.62
CA GLY A 153 -3.16 -9.26 4.57
C GLY A 153 -4.56 -8.69 4.36
N PHE A 154 -5.30 -8.46 5.43
CA PHE A 154 -6.64 -7.88 5.37
C PHE A 154 -6.61 -6.45 4.81
N THR A 155 -5.79 -5.58 5.42
CA THR A 155 -5.70 -4.16 5.02
C THR A 155 -5.15 -3.99 3.61
N THR A 156 -4.22 -4.85 3.17
CA THR A 156 -3.78 -4.81 1.76
C THR A 156 -4.85 -5.30 0.81
N MET A 157 -5.65 -6.31 1.16
CA MET A 157 -6.70 -6.78 0.27
C MET A 157 -7.84 -5.76 0.14
N VAL A 158 -8.33 -5.23 1.27
CA VAL A 158 -9.50 -4.32 1.29
C VAL A 158 -9.17 -2.91 0.84
N ALA A 159 -7.97 -2.41 1.15
CA ALA A 159 -7.64 -1.01 0.94
C ALA A 159 -6.30 -0.79 0.22
N ASN A 160 -5.55 -1.85 -0.15
CA ASN A 160 -4.14 -1.73 -0.56
C ASN A 160 -3.24 -1.06 0.49
N ALA A 161 -3.67 -1.06 1.76
CA ALA A 161 -3.06 -0.31 2.86
C ALA A 161 -2.17 -1.19 3.78
N GLY A 162 -1.60 -2.28 3.26
CA GLY A 162 -0.70 -3.14 4.05
C GLY A 162 0.65 -2.50 4.39
N GLY A 163 1.00 -1.39 3.73
CA GLY A 163 2.23 -0.60 3.90
C GLY A 163 2.60 -0.32 5.36
N PRO A 164 1.77 0.43 6.10
CA PRO A 164 2.08 0.82 7.46
C PRO A 164 2.14 -0.36 8.43
N VAL A 165 1.23 -1.34 8.32
CA VAL A 165 1.23 -2.56 9.14
C VAL A 165 2.53 -3.33 8.97
N MET A 166 2.94 -3.54 7.71
CA MET A 166 4.18 -4.27 7.42
C MET A 166 5.42 -3.48 7.84
N SER A 167 5.38 -2.15 7.68
CA SER A 167 6.44 -1.26 8.14
C SER A 167 6.67 -1.37 9.65
N MET A 168 5.58 -1.44 10.43
CA MET A 168 5.67 -1.65 11.88
C MET A 168 6.29 -2.99 12.23
N TYR A 169 5.85 -4.07 11.58
CA TYR A 169 6.40 -5.39 11.82
C TYR A 169 7.91 -5.42 11.56
N LEU A 170 8.37 -4.97 10.39
CA LEU A 170 9.79 -5.01 10.03
C LEU A 170 10.65 -4.11 10.93
N LEU A 171 10.14 -2.95 11.33
CA LEU A 171 10.83 -2.09 12.29
C LEU A 171 10.93 -2.76 13.66
N SER A 172 9.85 -3.36 14.14
CA SER A 172 9.86 -4.12 15.41
C SER A 172 10.78 -5.35 15.37
N ALA A 173 10.98 -5.92 14.19
CA ALA A 173 11.91 -7.03 13.93
C ALA A 173 13.37 -6.58 13.76
N GLY A 174 13.68 -5.29 13.92
CA GLY A 174 15.05 -4.76 13.91
C GLY A 174 15.68 -4.60 12.52
N PHE A 175 14.88 -4.55 11.45
CA PHE A 175 15.42 -4.39 10.10
C PHE A 175 16.07 -3.02 9.89
N ARG A 176 17.33 -3.02 9.46
CA ARG A 176 18.04 -1.82 8.96
C ARG A 176 17.45 -1.39 7.61
N LYS A 177 17.64 -0.11 7.24
CA LYS A 177 17.08 0.54 6.03
C LYS A 177 17.12 -0.36 4.78
N LEU A 178 18.29 -0.82 4.33
CA LEU A 178 18.37 -1.62 3.09
C LEU A 178 17.65 -2.97 3.20
N GLY A 179 17.76 -3.64 4.35
CA GLY A 179 17.03 -4.89 4.60
C GLY A 179 15.52 -4.69 4.65
N PHE A 180 15.07 -3.58 5.22
CA PHE A 180 13.67 -3.18 5.25
C PHE A 180 13.14 -2.97 3.83
N LEU A 181 13.84 -2.20 3.00
CA LEU A 181 13.42 -1.91 1.62
C LEU A 181 13.40 -3.19 0.77
N GLY A 182 14.47 -4.00 0.82
CA GLY A 182 14.56 -5.24 0.05
C GLY A 182 13.50 -6.27 0.46
N THR A 183 13.28 -6.45 1.76
CA THR A 183 12.27 -7.39 2.28
C THR A 183 10.85 -6.91 1.98
N SER A 184 10.57 -5.61 2.16
CA SER A 184 9.26 -5.04 1.82
C SER A 184 8.94 -5.13 0.33
N ALA A 185 9.94 -4.92 -0.54
CA ALA A 185 9.75 -4.99 -1.98
C ALA A 185 9.26 -6.39 -2.43
N PHE A 186 9.94 -7.46 -1.99
CA PHE A 186 9.48 -8.82 -2.28
C PHE A 186 8.17 -9.16 -1.59
N PHE A 187 7.96 -8.70 -0.35
CA PHE A 187 6.70 -8.88 0.35
C PHE A 187 5.52 -8.33 -0.46
N PHE A 188 5.57 -7.05 -0.85
CA PHE A 188 4.48 -6.43 -1.59
C PHE A 188 4.33 -7.02 -2.98
N LEU A 189 5.43 -7.31 -3.70
CA LEU A 189 5.34 -7.97 -5.00
C LEU A 189 4.60 -9.31 -4.91
N ILE A 190 5.03 -10.20 -4.01
CA ILE A 190 4.46 -11.55 -3.88
C ILE A 190 3.00 -11.46 -3.45
N VAL A 191 2.69 -10.63 -2.45
CA VAL A 191 1.32 -10.49 -1.94
C VAL A 191 0.41 -9.85 -2.99
N ASN A 192 0.85 -8.79 -3.68
CA ASN A 192 0.04 -8.14 -4.71
C ASN A 192 -0.17 -9.03 -5.92
N VAL A 193 0.84 -9.79 -6.36
CA VAL A 193 0.66 -10.79 -7.44
C VAL A 193 -0.31 -11.89 -7.00
N SER A 194 -0.20 -12.38 -5.76
CA SER A 194 -1.13 -13.39 -5.23
C SER A 194 -2.58 -12.90 -5.13
N LYS A 195 -2.80 -11.58 -5.03
CA LYS A 195 -4.13 -10.95 -5.02
C LYS A 195 -4.80 -10.87 -6.37
N VAL A 196 -4.04 -10.94 -7.47
CA VAL A 196 -4.57 -10.84 -8.84
C VAL A 196 -5.69 -11.85 -9.11
N PRO A 197 -5.56 -13.17 -8.84
CA PRO A 197 -6.64 -14.12 -9.08
C PRO A 197 -7.89 -13.82 -8.25
N PHE A 198 -7.75 -13.38 -7.00
CA PHE A 198 -8.89 -13.00 -6.16
C PHE A 198 -9.58 -11.72 -6.67
N SER A 199 -8.79 -10.71 -7.06
CA SER A 199 -9.33 -9.44 -7.56
C SER A 199 -10.00 -9.61 -8.91
N ALA A 200 -9.44 -10.43 -9.79
CA ALA A 200 -10.06 -10.81 -11.06
C ALA A 200 -11.33 -11.65 -10.84
N GLY A 201 -11.30 -12.64 -9.93
CA GLY A 201 -12.47 -13.46 -9.58
C GLY A 201 -13.62 -12.65 -8.96
N LEU A 202 -13.31 -11.56 -8.27
CA LEU A 202 -14.28 -10.60 -7.75
C LEU A 202 -14.80 -9.60 -8.80
N GLY A 203 -14.29 -9.66 -10.04
CA GLY A 203 -14.62 -8.71 -11.10
C GLY A 203 -14.06 -7.29 -10.89
N LEU A 204 -13.04 -7.13 -10.04
CA LEU A 204 -12.40 -5.83 -9.76
C LEU A 204 -11.31 -5.48 -10.78
N ILE A 205 -10.91 -6.46 -11.60
CA ILE A 205 -9.96 -6.30 -12.70
C ILE A 205 -10.62 -6.83 -13.96
N ASP A 206 -10.69 -5.98 -15.00
CA ASP A 206 -11.22 -6.31 -16.31
C ASP A 206 -10.32 -5.75 -17.43
N GLY A 207 -10.62 -6.08 -18.70
CA GLY A 207 -9.80 -5.62 -19.83
C GLY A 207 -9.73 -4.09 -19.97
N ARG A 208 -10.77 -3.36 -19.56
CA ARG A 208 -10.81 -1.89 -19.59
C ARG A 208 -10.03 -1.29 -18.44
N SER A 209 -10.05 -1.91 -17.25
CA SER A 209 -9.22 -1.48 -16.13
C SER A 209 -7.75 -1.65 -16.47
N LEU A 210 -7.36 -2.78 -17.09
CA LEU A 210 -5.97 -3.02 -17.49
C LEU A 210 -5.43 -2.01 -18.51
N LEU A 211 -6.28 -1.48 -19.40
CA LEU A 211 -5.89 -0.39 -20.31
C LEU A 211 -5.62 0.92 -19.56
N LEU A 212 -6.46 1.24 -18.57
CA LEU A 212 -6.23 2.38 -17.69
C LEU A 212 -4.94 2.18 -16.88
N ASP A 213 -4.75 1.00 -16.33
CA ASP A 213 -3.57 0.65 -15.52
C ASP A 213 -2.29 0.72 -16.35
N ALA A 214 -2.32 0.28 -17.61
CA ALA A 214 -1.19 0.41 -18.53
C ALA A 214 -0.84 1.89 -18.77
N ALA A 215 -1.84 2.77 -18.93
CA ALA A 215 -1.61 4.20 -19.07
C ALA A 215 -1.04 4.81 -17.78
N LEU A 216 -1.54 4.40 -16.60
CA LEU A 216 -1.08 4.88 -15.30
C LEU A 216 0.31 4.33 -14.94
N ALA A 217 0.65 3.12 -15.35
CA ALA A 217 1.94 2.48 -15.09
C ALA A 217 3.12 3.29 -15.67
N VAL A 218 2.91 3.99 -16.79
CA VAL A 218 3.90 4.90 -17.38
C VAL A 218 4.32 5.99 -16.40
N PHE A 219 3.41 6.43 -15.53
CA PHE A 219 3.68 7.45 -14.51
C PHE A 219 4.39 6.90 -13.26
N VAL A 220 4.38 5.58 -13.04
CA VAL A 220 5.08 4.97 -11.90
C VAL A 220 6.60 5.11 -12.05
N VAL A 221 7.12 4.95 -13.27
CA VAL A 221 8.57 5.04 -13.55
C VAL A 221 9.15 6.42 -13.22
N PRO A 222 8.64 7.56 -13.74
CA PRO A 222 9.15 8.87 -13.39
C PRO A 222 8.97 9.17 -11.90
N GLY A 223 7.89 8.70 -11.27
CA GLY A 223 7.70 8.81 -9.82
C GLY A 223 8.80 8.10 -9.03
N ALA A 224 9.16 6.88 -9.44
CA ALA A 224 10.23 6.09 -8.84
C ALA A 224 11.61 6.75 -9.02
N LEU A 225 11.90 7.27 -10.21
CA LEU A 225 13.14 8.00 -10.49
C LEU A 225 13.24 9.30 -9.67
N PHE A 226 12.15 10.07 -9.62
CA PHE A 226 12.05 11.27 -8.82
C PHE A 226 12.24 10.97 -7.34
N GLY A 227 11.61 9.91 -6.81
CA GLY A 227 11.81 9.47 -5.42
C GLY A 227 13.26 9.15 -5.12
N LYS A 228 13.95 8.40 -5.98
CA LYS A 228 15.37 8.07 -5.80
C LYS A 228 16.26 9.31 -5.78
N TRP A 229 15.96 10.30 -6.61
CA TRP A 229 16.68 11.58 -6.64
C TRP A 229 16.37 12.45 -5.41
N ALA A 230 15.11 12.49 -4.99
CA ALA A 230 14.62 13.40 -3.96
C ALA A 230 14.84 12.89 -2.53
N VAL A 231 15.06 11.58 -2.32
CA VAL A 231 15.18 10.96 -0.98
C VAL A 231 16.26 11.60 -0.10
N ASN A 232 17.33 12.13 -0.68
CA ASN A 232 18.41 12.80 0.05
C ASN A 232 18.26 14.33 0.11
N ARG A 233 17.22 14.90 -0.51
CA ARG A 233 17.02 16.36 -0.64
C ARG A 233 15.74 16.85 0.06
N ILE A 234 14.80 15.96 0.32
CA ILE A 234 13.53 16.30 0.96
C ILE A 234 13.71 16.41 2.48
N ASN A 235 13.09 17.45 3.07
CA ASN A 235 12.89 17.49 4.51
C ASN A 235 11.91 16.38 4.92
N GLN A 236 12.45 15.28 5.41
CA GLN A 236 11.70 14.09 5.80
C GLN A 236 10.56 14.40 6.77
N ARG A 237 10.78 15.32 7.72
CA ARG A 237 9.81 15.66 8.77
C ARG A 237 8.58 16.35 8.19
N LEU A 238 8.81 17.32 7.29
CA LEU A 238 7.75 18.05 6.59
C LEU A 238 6.99 17.12 5.65
N PHE A 239 7.70 16.31 4.86
CA PHE A 239 7.06 15.37 3.93
C PHE A 239 6.13 14.39 4.64
N GLU A 240 6.60 13.79 5.73
CA GLU A 240 5.77 12.90 6.56
C GLU A 240 4.54 13.61 7.13
N GLN A 241 4.67 14.85 7.59
CA GLN A 241 3.53 15.64 8.08
C GLN A 241 2.50 15.87 6.97
N LEU A 242 2.94 16.23 5.77
CA LEU A 242 2.07 16.42 4.61
C LEU A 242 1.35 15.12 4.23
N VAL A 243 2.06 13.99 4.21
CA VAL A 243 1.47 12.67 3.92
C VAL A 243 0.43 12.28 4.97
N ILE A 244 0.73 12.47 6.26
CA ILE A 244 -0.22 12.18 7.33
C ILE A 244 -1.45 13.09 7.21
N ALA A 245 -1.26 14.39 7.00
CA ALA A 245 -2.36 15.34 6.82
C ALA A 245 -3.25 14.94 5.63
N ALA A 246 -2.64 14.66 4.47
CA ALA A 246 -3.37 14.21 3.28
C ALA A 246 -4.11 12.88 3.51
N THR A 247 -3.50 11.94 4.23
CA THR A 247 -4.13 10.66 4.60
C THR A 247 -5.33 10.87 5.53
N ILE A 248 -5.22 11.79 6.49
CA ILE A 248 -6.34 12.14 7.38
C ILE A 248 -7.47 12.79 6.58
N VAL A 249 -7.15 13.79 5.75
CA VAL A 249 -8.14 14.48 4.91
C VAL A 249 -8.85 13.48 3.99
N GLY A 250 -8.10 12.64 3.28
CA GLY A 250 -8.67 11.61 2.41
C GLY A 250 -9.50 10.57 3.18
N GLY A 251 -9.01 10.11 4.33
CA GLY A 251 -9.72 9.17 5.19
C GLY A 251 -11.04 9.73 5.71
N VAL A 252 -11.06 10.96 6.22
CA VAL A 252 -12.29 11.65 6.67
C VAL A 252 -13.24 11.87 5.51
N GLN A 253 -12.74 12.31 4.36
CA GLN A 253 -13.56 12.57 3.18
C GLN A 253 -14.26 11.29 2.68
N LEU A 254 -13.62 10.12 2.78
CA LEU A 254 -14.25 8.83 2.46
C LEU A 254 -15.32 8.40 3.47
N LEU A 255 -15.24 8.86 4.73
CA LEU A 255 -16.24 8.54 5.76
C LEU A 255 -17.47 9.47 5.71
N VAL A 256 -17.31 10.69 5.19
CA VAL A 256 -18.38 11.71 5.15
C VAL A 256 -19.16 11.69 3.83
N ARG A 257 -18.67 10.96 2.81
CA ARG A 257 -19.28 10.84 1.47
C ARG A 257 -20.10 9.58 1.27
#